data_AF-A0A5C7VKQ5-F1
#
_entry.id   AF-A0A5C7VKQ5-F1
#
_cell.length_a   1.000
_cell.length_b   1.000
_cell.length_c   1.000
_cell.angle_alpha   90.00
_cell.angle_beta   90.00
_cell.angle_gamma   90.00
#
_symmetry.space_group_name_H-M   'P 1'
#
loop_
_entity.id
_entity.type
_entity.pdbx_description
1 polymer ?
#
loop_
_entity_poly.entity_id
_entity_poly.type
_entity_poly.pdbx_seq_one_letter_code
_entity_poly.pdbx_strand_id
1 'polypeptide(L)'
;MKATQQLTRHYAGISNPSGAVALSDNLFIVGDDEDNRLRIYDRDTFDKPLHILSLSDIFKGAIKDGSDLEIDIESIAAMGNVLFIIGSHSTSRTGEYRPSRHRLMAIQFKLDASNKVDIYPVGEIYTHLIDDLQQDARFKPYRLDKAAKIPPKAIGGLSIEGLAATPDNGLLIGFRNPLSGGKIRNERLVKGNALFQFYLETALIIQSHPVMLRIVSWFDSKLFSALSRCISSASRLSKARL
;
A
#
# COMPACT_ATOMS: atom_id res chain seq x y z
N MET A 1 25.10 -20.56 -26.77
CA MET A 1 23.95 -20.24 -25.90
C MET A 1 23.35 -18.93 -26.39
N LYS A 2 22.16 -18.94 -26.99
CA LYS A 2 21.47 -17.71 -27.39
C LYS A 2 20.95 -17.05 -26.12
N ALA A 3 21.25 -15.77 -25.92
CA ALA A 3 20.70 -15.01 -24.81
C ALA A 3 19.17 -14.96 -24.97
N THR A 4 18.45 -15.47 -23.98
CA THR A 4 17.00 -15.31 -23.88
C THR A 4 16.76 -13.82 -23.63
N GLN A 5 16.35 -13.12 -24.69
CA GLN A 5 16.00 -11.71 -24.62
C GLN A 5 14.74 -11.60 -23.77
N GLN A 6 14.89 -11.12 -22.54
CA GLN A 6 13.76 -10.89 -21.65
C GLN A 6 12.87 -9.83 -22.31
N LEU A 7 11.69 -10.24 -22.78
CA LEU A 7 10.70 -9.32 -23.35
C LEU A 7 10.21 -8.41 -22.23
N THR A 8 10.71 -7.17 -22.21
CA THR A 8 10.16 -6.11 -21.35
C THR A 8 8.84 -5.64 -21.95
N ARG A 9 7.75 -5.85 -21.23
CA ARG A 9 6.42 -5.32 -21.57
C ARG A 9 6.24 -4.00 -20.82
N HIS A 10 5.78 -2.96 -21.53
CA HIS A 10 5.52 -1.64 -20.96
C HIS A 10 4.03 -1.32 -21.07
N TYR A 11 3.36 -1.10 -19.93
CA TYR A 11 1.97 -0.67 -19.91
C TYR A 11 1.90 0.86 -19.87
N ALA A 12 1.18 1.46 -20.81
CA ALA A 12 1.06 2.92 -20.90
C ALA A 12 -0.03 3.50 -19.97
N GLY A 13 -0.03 4.82 -19.83
CA GLY A 13 -1.09 5.58 -19.15
C GLY A 13 -0.92 5.74 -17.63
N ILE A 14 0.24 5.37 -17.07
CA ILE A 14 0.61 5.50 -15.66
C ILE A 14 2.04 6.03 -15.54
N SER A 15 2.35 6.78 -14.48
CA SER A 15 3.67 7.39 -14.27
C SER A 15 4.44 6.68 -13.16
N ASN A 16 3.87 6.63 -11.95
CA ASN A 16 4.56 6.15 -10.76
C ASN A 16 3.71 5.05 -10.07
N PRO A 17 3.66 3.84 -10.65
CA PRO A 17 2.93 2.73 -10.05
C PRO A 17 3.49 2.38 -8.67
N SER A 18 2.64 2.43 -7.65
CA SER A 18 3.00 2.22 -6.25
C SER A 18 2.38 0.95 -5.66
N GLY A 19 1.25 0.48 -6.21
CA GLY A 19 0.60 -0.76 -5.79
C GLY A 19 -0.06 -1.48 -6.96
N ALA A 20 0.06 -2.80 -7.01
CA ALA A 20 -0.57 -3.63 -8.03
C ALA A 20 -1.05 -4.96 -7.46
N VAL A 21 -2.26 -5.39 -7.83
CA VAL A 21 -2.82 -6.69 -7.44
C VAL A 21 -3.53 -7.34 -8.62
N ALA A 22 -3.46 -8.66 -8.71
CA ALA A 22 -4.21 -9.43 -9.69
C ALA A 22 -5.70 -9.46 -9.32
N LEU A 23 -6.56 -9.23 -10.32
CA LEU A 23 -8.02 -9.44 -10.23
C LEU A 23 -8.41 -10.82 -10.75
N SER A 24 -7.69 -11.31 -11.75
CA SER A 24 -7.80 -12.64 -12.35
C SER A 24 -6.45 -13.05 -12.94
N ASP A 25 -6.41 -14.18 -13.67
CA ASP A 25 -5.22 -14.61 -14.39
C ASP A 25 -4.78 -13.59 -15.46
N ASN A 26 -5.72 -12.81 -16.03
CA ASN A 26 -5.43 -11.87 -17.12
C ASN A 26 -5.59 -10.40 -16.74
N LEU A 27 -6.32 -10.09 -15.67
CA LEU A 27 -6.55 -8.71 -15.24
C LEU A 27 -5.77 -8.39 -13.97
N PHE A 28 -5.22 -7.18 -13.92
CA PHE A 28 -4.64 -6.62 -12.70
C PHE A 28 -4.99 -5.15 -12.58
N ILE A 29 -5.06 -4.66 -11.35
CA ILE A 29 -5.35 -3.27 -11.02
C ILE A 29 -4.13 -2.63 -10.39
N VAL A 30 -3.89 -1.37 -10.74
CA VAL A 30 -2.71 -0.59 -10.33
C VAL A 30 -3.13 0.77 -9.80
N GLY A 31 -2.52 1.18 -8.70
CA GLY A 31 -2.54 2.56 -8.18
C GLY A 31 -1.27 3.33 -8.53
N ASP A 32 -1.39 4.64 -8.65
CA ASP A 32 -0.31 5.58 -8.96
C ASP A 32 -0.20 6.58 -7.79
N ASP A 33 1.01 6.95 -7.37
CA ASP A 33 1.19 7.95 -6.31
C ASP A 33 0.85 9.39 -6.78
N GLU A 34 0.80 9.64 -8.09
CA GLU A 34 0.56 10.97 -8.67
C GLU A 34 -0.94 11.31 -8.90
N ASP A 35 -1.88 10.37 -8.71
CA ASP A 35 -3.31 10.66 -8.85
C ASP A 35 -4.27 9.81 -8.01
N ASN A 36 -5.54 10.24 -7.94
CA ASN A 36 -6.61 9.55 -7.22
C ASN A 36 -7.33 8.50 -8.09
N ARG A 37 -6.61 7.79 -8.98
CA ARG A 37 -7.21 6.85 -9.92
C ARG A 37 -6.60 5.46 -9.81
N LEU A 38 -7.43 4.47 -10.07
CA LEU A 38 -7.00 3.09 -10.26
C LEU A 38 -7.12 2.72 -11.73
N ARG A 39 -6.16 1.93 -12.21
CA ARG A 39 -6.12 1.49 -13.62
C ARG A 39 -6.19 -0.02 -13.67
N ILE A 40 -7.15 -0.55 -14.40
CA ILE A 40 -7.25 -1.98 -14.68
C ILE A 40 -6.60 -2.23 -16.03
N TYR A 41 -5.64 -3.15 -16.04
CA TYR A 41 -4.92 -3.58 -17.23
C TYR A 41 -5.26 -5.03 -17.56
N ASP A 42 -5.28 -5.31 -18.85
CA ASP A 42 -5.22 -6.66 -19.39
C ASP A 42 -3.76 -7.03 -19.66
N ARG A 43 -3.34 -8.24 -19.26
CA ARG A 43 -1.94 -8.69 -19.33
C ARG A 43 -1.35 -8.63 -20.74
N ASP A 44 -2.18 -8.73 -21.78
CA ASP A 44 -1.74 -8.77 -23.17
C ASP A 44 -2.07 -7.47 -23.93
N THR A 45 -2.62 -6.46 -23.26
CA THR A 45 -2.87 -5.12 -23.81
C THR A 45 -1.97 -4.08 -23.13
N PHE A 46 -1.08 -3.46 -23.91
CA PHE A 46 0.03 -2.64 -23.38
C PHE A 46 -0.12 -1.13 -23.65
N ASP A 47 -0.87 -0.77 -24.68
CA ASP A 47 -0.97 0.59 -25.19
C ASP A 47 -1.89 1.48 -24.34
N LYS A 48 -2.75 0.89 -23.51
CA LYS A 48 -3.65 1.61 -22.60
C LYS A 48 -4.22 0.70 -21.50
N PRO A 49 -4.69 1.27 -20.37
CA PRO A 49 -5.53 0.55 -19.44
C PRO A 49 -6.90 0.20 -20.08
N LEU A 50 -7.47 -0.92 -19.67
CA LEU A 50 -8.82 -1.35 -20.03
C LEU A 50 -9.87 -0.44 -19.38
N HIS A 51 -9.65 -0.10 -18.10
CA HIS A 51 -10.49 0.83 -17.35
C HIS A 51 -9.65 1.78 -16.50
N ILE A 52 -10.13 3.01 -16.36
CA ILE A 52 -9.62 3.99 -15.40
C ILE A 52 -10.78 4.32 -14.46
N LEU A 53 -10.55 4.14 -13.17
CA LEU A 53 -11.55 4.30 -12.13
C LEU A 53 -11.15 5.50 -11.26
N SER A 54 -12.04 6.49 -11.13
CA SER A 54 -11.82 7.59 -10.20
C SER A 54 -12.24 7.20 -8.80
N LEU A 55 -11.39 7.42 -7.80
CA LEU A 55 -11.75 7.16 -6.40
C LEU A 55 -12.86 8.10 -5.91
N SER A 56 -12.96 9.31 -6.46
CA SER A 56 -14.06 10.25 -6.18
C SER A 56 -15.43 9.74 -6.67
N ASP A 57 -15.46 8.95 -7.75
CA ASP A 57 -16.69 8.33 -8.26
C ASP A 57 -17.09 7.08 -7.45
N ILE A 58 -16.09 6.34 -6.93
CA ILE A 58 -16.32 5.16 -6.09
C ILE A 58 -16.79 5.58 -4.69
N PHE A 59 -16.13 6.58 -4.08
CA PHE A 59 -16.43 7.09 -2.75
C PHE A 59 -17.08 8.47 -2.81
N LYS A 60 -18.26 8.54 -3.44
CA LYS A 60 -18.98 9.80 -3.69
C LYS A 60 -19.19 10.60 -2.42
N GLY A 61 -18.78 11.87 -2.46
CA GLY A 61 -18.90 12.81 -1.34
C GLY A 61 -17.78 12.70 -0.28
N ALA A 62 -17.08 11.56 -0.20
CA ALA A 62 -16.00 11.33 0.77
C ALA A 62 -14.59 11.61 0.20
N ILE A 63 -14.42 11.48 -1.13
CA ILE A 63 -13.20 11.84 -1.86
C ILE A 63 -13.53 12.95 -2.85
N LYS A 64 -12.61 13.91 -2.96
CA LYS A 64 -12.67 15.04 -3.88
C LYS A 64 -11.34 15.13 -4.62
N ASP A 65 -11.39 15.57 -5.87
CA ASP A 65 -10.20 15.81 -6.69
C ASP A 65 -9.87 17.30 -6.71
N GLY A 66 -8.58 17.61 -6.85
CA GLY A 66 -8.09 18.99 -6.90
C GLY A 66 -6.62 19.10 -6.52
N SER A 67 -6.07 20.31 -6.62
CA SER A 67 -4.72 20.60 -6.13
C SER A 67 -4.63 20.26 -4.64
N ASP A 68 -3.56 19.58 -4.26
CA ASP A 68 -3.28 19.18 -2.87
C ASP A 68 -4.30 18.21 -2.23
N LEU A 69 -5.20 17.63 -3.03
CA LEU A 69 -6.18 16.61 -2.61
C LEU A 69 -5.80 15.18 -3.04
N GLU A 70 -4.60 15.01 -3.60
CA GLU A 70 -4.03 13.72 -3.92
C GLU A 70 -3.89 12.86 -2.65
N ILE A 71 -4.29 11.59 -2.77
CA ILE A 71 -4.24 10.59 -1.72
C ILE A 71 -2.82 10.05 -1.53
N ASP A 72 -1.95 10.21 -2.54
CA ASP A 72 -0.58 9.68 -2.53
C ASP A 72 -0.68 8.16 -2.31
N ILE A 73 -1.31 7.45 -3.25
CA ILE A 73 -1.58 6.02 -3.13
C ILE A 73 -0.24 5.32 -3.12
N GLU A 74 0.05 4.54 -2.08
CA GLU A 74 1.37 3.93 -1.89
C GLU A 74 1.34 2.41 -1.97
N SER A 75 0.17 1.80 -1.78
CA SER A 75 0.06 0.34 -1.86
C SER A 75 -1.38 -0.16 -1.96
N ILE A 76 -1.50 -1.37 -2.52
CA ILE A 76 -2.76 -2.10 -2.64
C ILE A 76 -2.52 -3.55 -2.19
N ALA A 77 -3.43 -4.11 -1.41
CA ALA A 77 -3.44 -5.53 -1.03
C ALA A 77 -4.81 -6.16 -1.29
N ALA A 78 -4.81 -7.37 -1.83
CA ALA A 78 -6.03 -8.13 -2.08
C ALA A 78 -6.25 -9.15 -0.96
N MET A 79 -7.50 -9.24 -0.49
CA MET A 79 -7.97 -10.28 0.40
C MET A 79 -9.29 -10.84 -0.16
N GLY A 80 -9.20 -12.00 -0.82
CA GLY A 80 -10.29 -12.48 -1.65
C GLY A 80 -10.65 -11.45 -2.73
N ASN A 81 -11.92 -11.03 -2.78
CA ASN A 81 -12.39 -10.02 -3.73
C ASN A 81 -12.45 -8.59 -3.15
N VAL A 82 -11.87 -8.36 -1.97
CA VAL A 82 -11.75 -7.03 -1.37
C VAL A 82 -10.32 -6.53 -1.52
N LEU A 83 -10.17 -5.34 -2.06
CA LEU A 83 -8.90 -4.65 -2.21
C LEU A 83 -8.82 -3.54 -1.18
N PHE A 84 -7.75 -3.56 -0.41
CA PHE A 84 -7.40 -2.49 0.50
C PHE A 84 -6.39 -1.58 -0.18
N ILE A 85 -6.60 -0.27 -0.05
CA ILE A 85 -5.80 0.78 -0.68
C ILE A 85 -5.40 1.75 0.43
N ILE A 86 -4.12 2.11 0.48
CA ILE A 86 -3.60 3.00 1.52
C ILE A 86 -2.83 4.17 0.90
N GLY A 87 -3.08 5.36 1.43
CA GLY A 87 -2.25 6.54 1.13
C GLY A 87 -0.95 6.54 1.94
N SER A 88 -0.07 7.49 1.68
CA SER A 88 1.23 7.56 2.37
C SER A 88 1.16 7.91 3.85
N HIS A 89 0.05 8.49 4.33
CA HIS A 89 -0.10 9.02 5.70
C HIS A 89 1.03 10.00 6.07
N SER A 90 1.63 10.64 5.07
CA SER A 90 2.72 11.59 5.23
C SER A 90 2.24 13.03 5.19
N THR A 91 3.07 13.92 5.71
CA THR A 91 2.94 15.36 5.45
C THR A 91 3.33 15.69 4.01
N SER A 92 3.07 16.93 3.59
CA SER A 92 3.72 17.51 2.42
C SER A 92 5.25 17.54 2.59
N ARG A 93 5.96 17.88 1.50
CA ARG A 93 7.42 18.08 1.52
C ARG A 93 7.88 19.22 2.44
N THR A 94 7.00 20.14 2.80
CA THR A 94 7.25 21.25 3.74
C THR A 94 6.80 20.95 5.17
N GLY A 95 6.22 19.77 5.43
CA GLY A 95 5.76 19.36 6.77
C GLY A 95 4.30 19.70 7.07
N GLU A 96 3.52 20.17 6.09
CA GLU A 96 2.10 20.45 6.27
C GLU A 96 1.29 19.15 6.34
N TYR A 97 0.35 19.06 7.28
CA TYR A 97 -0.57 17.94 7.35
C TYR A 97 -1.46 17.89 6.09
N ARG A 98 -1.61 16.70 5.50
CA ARG A 98 -2.40 16.47 4.28
C ARG A 98 -3.51 15.46 4.56
N PRO A 99 -4.72 15.90 4.94
CA PRO A 99 -5.81 14.98 5.28
C PRO A 99 -6.17 13.98 4.17
N SER A 100 -5.94 14.35 2.90
CA SER A 100 -6.16 13.46 1.75
C SER A 100 -5.29 12.20 1.81
N ARG A 101 -4.06 12.29 2.34
CA ARG A 101 -3.08 11.19 2.40
C ARG A 101 -3.31 10.20 3.53
N HIS A 102 -4.13 10.55 4.51
CA HIS A 102 -4.40 9.73 5.71
C HIS A 102 -5.67 8.90 5.50
N ARG A 103 -5.61 7.94 4.57
CA ARG A 103 -6.77 7.14 4.17
C ARG A 103 -6.37 5.68 3.98
N LEU A 104 -7.05 4.80 4.70
CA LEU A 104 -7.17 3.39 4.41
C LEU A 104 -8.59 3.13 3.88
N MET A 105 -8.68 2.62 2.67
CA MET A 105 -9.94 2.41 1.96
C MET A 105 -10.08 0.94 1.57
N ALA A 106 -11.31 0.49 1.38
CA ALA A 106 -11.60 -0.84 0.88
C ALA A 106 -12.60 -0.76 -0.28
N ILE A 107 -12.31 -1.48 -1.36
CA ILE A 107 -13.23 -1.68 -2.48
C ILE A 107 -13.44 -3.17 -2.71
N GLN A 108 -14.65 -3.57 -3.06
CA GLN A 108 -14.95 -4.93 -3.49
C GLN A 108 -15.08 -4.94 -5.01
N PHE A 109 -14.50 -5.95 -5.65
CA PHE A 109 -14.68 -6.18 -7.06
C PHE A 109 -15.52 -7.45 -7.34
N LYS A 110 -16.21 -7.43 -8.47
CA LYS A 110 -16.87 -8.59 -9.06
C LYS A 110 -16.47 -8.70 -10.52
N LEU A 111 -16.14 -9.91 -10.95
CA LEU A 111 -15.86 -10.24 -12.33
C LEU A 111 -17.01 -11.06 -12.89
N ASP A 112 -17.49 -10.70 -14.09
CA ASP A 112 -18.40 -11.55 -14.84
C ASP A 112 -17.65 -12.49 -15.79
N ALA A 113 -18.39 -13.36 -16.49
CA ALA A 113 -17.83 -14.33 -17.42
C ALA A 113 -17.11 -13.69 -18.65
N SER A 114 -17.31 -12.38 -18.87
CA SER A 114 -16.66 -11.61 -19.93
C SER A 114 -15.47 -10.78 -19.42
N ASN A 115 -15.01 -11.01 -18.18
CA ASN A 115 -13.98 -10.22 -17.50
C ASN A 115 -14.37 -8.75 -17.29
N LYS A 116 -15.65 -8.41 -17.34
CA LYS A 116 -16.11 -7.08 -16.94
C LYS A 116 -15.91 -6.93 -15.43
N VAL A 117 -15.32 -5.81 -15.01
CA VAL A 117 -15.07 -5.53 -13.60
C VAL A 117 -16.10 -4.52 -13.07
N ASP A 118 -16.91 -4.95 -12.11
CA ASP A 118 -17.76 -4.06 -11.32
C ASP A 118 -17.10 -3.81 -9.95
N ILE A 119 -17.10 -2.55 -9.49
CA ILE A 119 -16.40 -2.09 -8.28
C ILE A 119 -17.38 -1.38 -7.34
N TYR A 120 -17.26 -1.66 -6.04
CA TYR A 120 -18.10 -1.08 -5.00
C TYR A 120 -17.25 -0.64 -3.81
N PRO A 121 -17.52 0.52 -3.18
CA PRO A 121 -16.89 0.85 -1.90
C PRO A 121 -17.34 -0.15 -0.82
N VAL A 122 -16.45 -0.44 0.12
CA VAL A 122 -16.74 -1.29 1.28
C VAL A 122 -16.51 -0.47 2.55
N GLY A 123 -17.55 -0.35 3.36
CA GLY A 123 -17.50 0.43 4.60
C GLY A 123 -17.18 1.91 4.36
N GLU A 124 -16.65 2.55 5.40
CA GLU A 124 -16.21 3.94 5.36
C GLU A 124 -14.70 4.05 5.16
N ILE A 125 -14.24 5.21 4.69
CA ILE A 125 -12.80 5.50 4.61
C ILE A 125 -12.26 5.67 6.03
N TYR A 126 -11.28 4.86 6.40
CA TYR A 126 -10.67 4.92 7.72
C TYR A 126 -9.51 5.93 7.74
N THR A 127 -9.64 6.97 8.57
CA THR A 127 -8.72 8.13 8.63
C THR A 127 -7.94 8.24 9.94
N HIS A 128 -8.25 7.37 10.92
CA HIS A 128 -7.71 7.46 12.29
C HIS A 128 -6.52 6.55 12.56
N LEU A 129 -5.96 5.88 11.54
CA LEU A 129 -4.88 4.90 11.72
C LEU A 129 -3.75 5.44 12.60
N ILE A 130 -3.21 6.61 12.27
CA ILE A 130 -2.06 7.17 12.98
C ILE A 130 -2.42 7.61 14.41
N ASP A 131 -3.66 8.04 14.65
CA ASP A 131 -4.14 8.42 15.98
C ASP A 131 -4.29 7.18 16.88
N ASP A 132 -4.86 6.09 16.34
CA ASP A 132 -5.04 4.85 17.06
C ASP A 132 -3.69 4.19 17.37
N LEU A 133 -2.73 4.26 16.44
CA LEU A 133 -1.36 3.84 16.68
C LEU A 133 -0.66 4.66 17.78
N GLN A 134 -0.93 5.95 17.88
CA GLN A 134 -0.34 6.80 18.93
C GLN A 134 -0.83 6.45 20.33
N GLN A 135 -2.09 6.04 20.46
CA GLN A 135 -2.70 5.69 21.74
C GLN A 135 -2.18 4.35 22.28
N ASP A 136 -1.71 3.49 21.38
CA ASP A 136 -1.20 2.17 21.75
C ASP A 136 0.25 2.24 22.25
N ALA A 137 0.45 1.78 23.48
CA ALA A 137 1.74 1.80 24.17
C ALA A 137 2.88 1.11 23.39
N ARG A 138 2.55 0.15 22.52
CA ARG A 138 3.51 -0.62 21.71
C ARG A 138 4.22 0.26 20.68
N PHE A 139 3.61 1.34 20.23
CA PHE A 139 4.20 2.24 19.21
C PHE A 139 4.83 3.51 19.78
N LYS A 140 4.81 3.69 21.11
CA LYS A 140 5.50 4.81 21.79
C LYS A 140 6.97 5.00 21.36
N PRO A 141 7.78 3.95 21.14
CA PRO A 141 9.17 4.13 20.68
C PRO A 141 9.32 4.83 19.32
N TYR A 142 8.29 4.80 18.47
CA TYR A 142 8.29 5.39 17.13
C TYR A 142 7.90 6.87 17.10
N ARG A 143 7.41 7.42 18.22
CA ARG A 143 7.13 8.86 18.36
C ARG A 143 6.24 9.42 17.24
N LEU A 144 5.17 8.70 16.91
CA LEU A 144 4.24 9.06 15.83
C LEU A 144 3.64 10.47 16.01
N ASP A 145 3.49 10.92 17.26
CA ASP A 145 3.10 12.28 17.66
C ASP A 145 3.99 13.38 17.05
N LYS A 146 5.28 13.07 16.88
CA LYS A 146 6.28 13.94 16.28
C LYS A 146 6.51 13.62 14.82
N ALA A 147 6.56 12.33 14.46
CA ALA A 147 6.85 11.88 13.11
C ALA A 147 5.83 12.42 12.10
N ALA A 148 4.55 12.48 12.49
CA ALA A 148 3.46 13.03 11.68
C ALA A 148 3.59 14.54 11.35
N LYS A 149 4.61 15.23 11.86
CA LYS A 149 4.90 16.66 11.62
C LYS A 149 6.21 16.88 10.89
N ILE A 150 6.91 15.81 10.51
CA ILE A 150 8.23 15.85 9.90
C ILE A 150 8.09 15.38 8.44
N PRO A 151 8.69 16.09 7.46
CA PRO A 151 8.63 15.69 6.05
C PRO A 151 8.97 14.21 5.84
N PRO A 152 8.28 13.49 4.94
CA PRO A 152 8.37 12.04 4.81
C PRO A 152 9.79 11.51 4.55
N LYS A 153 10.62 12.29 3.85
CA LYS A 153 12.01 11.93 3.51
C LYS A 153 13.04 12.38 4.55
N ALA A 154 12.63 13.17 5.54
CA ALA A 154 13.50 13.62 6.62
C ALA A 154 13.63 12.54 7.71
N ILE A 155 14.73 12.58 8.45
CA ILE A 155 14.99 11.64 9.54
C ILE A 155 13.87 11.76 10.58
N GLY A 156 13.19 10.65 10.83
CA GLY A 156 12.08 10.60 11.79
C GLY A 156 10.73 11.07 11.23
N GLY A 157 10.61 11.33 9.93
CA GLY A 157 9.32 11.57 9.26
C GLY A 157 8.34 10.41 9.41
N LEU A 158 7.12 10.60 8.93
CA LEU A 158 6.10 9.53 8.77
C LEU A 158 5.81 9.24 7.29
N SER A 159 5.80 7.96 6.91
CA SER A 159 5.42 7.50 5.56
C SER A 159 5.16 5.99 5.57
N ILE A 160 4.02 5.61 5.01
CA ILE A 160 3.65 4.24 4.67
C ILE A 160 3.98 4.01 3.20
N GLU A 161 4.51 2.83 2.87
CA GLU A 161 4.88 2.43 1.49
C GLU A 161 4.55 0.96 1.19
N GLY A 162 3.78 0.32 2.06
CA GLY A 162 3.52 -1.11 1.92
C GLY A 162 2.23 -1.55 2.56
N LEU A 163 1.55 -2.44 1.86
CA LEU A 163 0.36 -3.14 2.34
C LEU A 163 0.42 -4.59 1.85
N ALA A 164 0.10 -5.54 2.72
CA ALA A 164 0.02 -6.95 2.36
C ALA A 164 -1.08 -7.66 3.13
N ALA A 165 -1.81 -8.56 2.48
CA ALA A 165 -2.73 -9.46 3.17
C ALA A 165 -1.97 -10.62 3.83
N THR A 166 -2.49 -11.12 4.95
CA THR A 166 -2.01 -12.34 5.61
C THR A 166 -2.92 -13.54 5.29
N PRO A 167 -2.42 -14.78 5.43
CA PRO A 167 -3.24 -15.98 5.23
C PRO A 167 -4.46 -16.10 6.15
N ASP A 168 -4.42 -15.46 7.32
CA ASP A 168 -5.48 -15.44 8.33
C ASP A 168 -6.42 -14.23 8.20
N ASN A 169 -6.51 -13.62 7.00
CA ASN A 169 -7.40 -12.48 6.71
C ASN A 169 -7.09 -11.21 7.52
N GLY A 170 -5.81 -10.94 7.74
CA GLY A 170 -5.29 -9.67 8.28
C GLY A 170 -4.59 -8.82 7.24
N LEU A 171 -4.25 -7.59 7.63
CA LEU A 171 -3.47 -6.64 6.83
C LEU A 171 -2.21 -6.20 7.55
N LEU A 172 -1.07 -6.41 6.91
CA LEU A 172 0.22 -5.87 7.29
C LEU A 172 0.42 -4.51 6.65
N ILE A 173 0.79 -3.50 7.45
CA ILE A 173 1.12 -2.16 6.97
C ILE A 173 2.62 -1.95 7.16
N GLY A 174 3.30 -1.60 6.07
CA GLY A 174 4.74 -1.33 6.01
C GLY A 174 5.04 0.15 6.06
N PHE A 175 5.74 0.60 7.09
CA PHE A 175 6.21 1.97 7.21
C PHE A 175 7.62 2.06 6.65
N ARG A 176 7.86 3.01 5.73
CA ARG A 176 9.23 3.45 5.41
C ARG A 176 9.83 4.16 6.62
N ASN A 177 9.03 4.95 7.30
CA ASN A 177 9.41 5.76 8.44
C ASN A 177 8.17 6.10 9.30
N PRO A 178 8.32 6.37 10.62
CA PRO A 178 9.57 6.50 11.36
C PRO A 178 10.23 5.15 11.67
N LEU A 179 11.54 5.19 11.89
CA LEU A 179 12.33 4.09 12.43
C LEU A 179 12.55 4.33 13.93
N SER A 180 12.53 3.27 14.74
CA SER A 180 12.83 3.35 16.18
C SER A 180 14.24 2.86 16.49
N GLY A 181 14.89 3.45 17.51
CA GLY A 181 16.26 3.11 17.88
C GLY A 181 17.30 3.52 16.84
N GLY A 182 18.47 2.87 16.85
CA GLY A 182 19.60 3.21 15.97
C GLY A 182 20.43 4.41 16.42
N LYS A 183 21.36 4.84 15.57
CA LYS A 183 22.23 6.02 15.79
C LYS A 183 22.32 6.85 14.51
N ILE A 184 22.39 8.17 14.62
CA ILE A 184 22.68 9.03 13.47
C ILE A 184 24.19 9.01 13.21
N ARG A 185 24.56 8.76 11.95
CA ARG A 185 25.93 8.87 11.45
C ARG A 185 25.89 9.48 10.05
N ASN A 186 26.66 10.54 9.81
CA ASN A 186 26.70 11.26 8.53
C ASN A 186 25.29 11.57 8.01
N GLU A 187 24.45 12.15 8.87
CA GLU A 187 23.05 12.53 8.54
C GLU A 187 22.15 11.35 8.11
N ARG A 188 22.52 10.11 8.46
CA ARG A 188 21.72 8.91 8.20
C ARG A 188 21.48 8.13 9.47
N LEU A 189 20.28 7.56 9.63
CA LEU A 189 20.01 6.61 10.71
C LEU A 189 20.60 5.24 10.36
N VAL A 190 21.44 4.70 11.24
CA VAL A 190 21.98 3.35 11.13
C VAL A 190 21.45 2.46 12.26
N LYS A 191 21.14 1.20 11.94
CA LYS A 191 20.61 0.19 12.88
C LYS A 191 19.28 0.58 13.55
N GLY A 192 18.46 1.37 12.87
CA GLY A 192 17.07 1.61 13.28
C GLY A 192 16.21 0.38 12.98
N ASN A 193 15.18 0.17 13.78
CA ASN A 193 14.15 -0.83 13.55
C ASN A 193 12.98 -0.16 12.83
N ALA A 194 12.62 -0.70 11.67
CA ALA A 194 11.43 -0.26 10.97
C ALA A 194 10.17 -0.79 11.65
N LEU A 195 9.10 0.00 11.57
CA LEU A 195 7.79 -0.41 12.01
C LEU A 195 7.21 -1.37 10.98
N PHE A 196 7.32 -2.66 11.27
CA PHE A 196 6.71 -3.74 10.51
C PHE A 196 5.71 -4.48 11.39
N GLN A 197 4.61 -4.90 10.76
CA GLN A 197 3.56 -5.78 11.29
C GLN A 197 2.47 -5.08 12.11
N PHE A 198 1.31 -5.01 11.46
CA PHE A 198 0.02 -4.76 12.07
C PHE A 198 -0.92 -5.88 11.66
N TYR A 199 -1.95 -6.15 12.47
CA TYR A 199 -3.07 -6.99 12.06
C TYR A 199 -4.33 -6.17 12.28
N LEU A 200 -4.98 -5.79 11.18
CA LEU A 200 -6.33 -5.26 11.20
C LEU A 200 -7.30 -6.41 10.91
N GLU A 201 -8.18 -6.71 11.86
CA GLU A 201 -9.29 -7.62 11.60
C GLU A 201 -10.25 -6.97 10.61
N THR A 202 -10.48 -7.63 9.48
CA THR A 202 -11.30 -7.10 8.38
C THR A 202 -12.73 -6.77 8.76
N ALA A 203 -13.31 -7.49 9.73
CA ALA A 203 -14.65 -7.22 10.24
C ALA A 203 -14.81 -5.78 10.77
N LEU A 204 -13.72 -5.15 11.23
CA LEU A 204 -13.75 -3.83 11.87
C LEU A 204 -13.67 -2.65 10.90
N ILE A 205 -12.96 -2.78 9.78
CA ILE A 205 -12.92 -1.73 8.72
C ILE A 205 -14.27 -1.66 8.00
N ILE A 206 -14.97 -2.79 7.88
CA ILE A 206 -16.24 -2.91 7.14
C ILE A 206 -17.44 -2.39 7.94
N GLN A 207 -17.35 -2.29 9.28
CA GLN A 207 -18.50 -2.01 10.16
C GLN A 207 -18.46 -0.67 10.93
N SER A 208 -17.58 0.29 10.58
CA SER A 208 -17.56 1.62 11.21
C SER A 208 -17.28 1.61 12.74
N HIS A 209 -16.55 0.62 13.24
CA HIS A 209 -16.16 0.50 14.66
C HIS A 209 -14.67 0.86 14.84
N PRO A 210 -14.22 1.32 16.03
CA PRO A 210 -12.82 1.63 16.29
C PRO A 210 -11.95 0.41 16.02
N VAL A 211 -11.07 0.50 15.03
CA VAL A 211 -10.26 -0.61 14.51
C VAL A 211 -9.41 -1.20 15.64
N MET A 212 -9.67 -2.46 16.02
CA MET A 212 -8.87 -3.15 17.02
C MET A 212 -7.56 -3.62 16.36
N LEU A 213 -6.49 -2.87 16.62
CA LEU A 213 -5.13 -3.22 16.18
C LEU A 213 -4.62 -4.40 17.01
N ARG A 214 -4.63 -5.60 16.44
CA ARG A 214 -4.00 -6.79 17.07
C ARG A 214 -2.54 -6.90 16.61
N ILE A 215 -1.67 -7.41 17.48
CA ILE A 215 -0.35 -7.90 17.05
C ILE A 215 -0.41 -9.41 17.13
N VAL A 216 -0.17 -10.07 16.00
CA VAL A 216 0.21 -11.47 15.97
C VAL A 216 1.73 -11.49 15.78
N SER A 217 2.46 -11.73 16.86
CA SER A 217 3.91 -11.91 16.77
C SER A 217 4.20 -13.34 16.31
N TRP A 218 4.57 -13.53 15.05
CA TRP A 218 5.25 -14.74 14.60
C TRP A 218 6.69 -14.37 14.24
N PHE A 219 7.58 -14.51 15.21
CA PHE A 219 9.01 -14.39 14.98
C PHE A 219 9.52 -15.75 14.50
N ASP A 220 9.38 -16.04 13.20
CA ASP A 220 10.19 -17.09 12.57
C ASP A 220 11.10 -16.47 11.50
N SER A 221 12.38 -16.37 11.87
CA SER A 221 13.50 -15.95 11.02
C SER A 221 13.56 -16.66 9.67
N LYS A 222 12.88 -17.81 9.50
CA LYS A 222 12.81 -18.53 8.23
C LYS A 222 11.91 -17.85 7.20
N LEU A 223 10.86 -17.13 7.61
CA LEU A 223 9.93 -16.48 6.68
C LEU A 223 10.56 -15.26 6.00
N PHE A 224 11.44 -14.51 6.69
CA PHE A 224 12.22 -13.45 6.04
C PHE A 224 13.17 -14.01 4.98
N SER A 225 13.71 -15.21 5.20
CA SER A 225 14.49 -15.93 4.18
C SER A 225 13.62 -16.44 3.02
N ALA A 226 12.32 -16.65 3.22
CA ALA A 226 11.37 -17.08 2.21
C ALA A 226 10.79 -15.90 1.41
N LEU A 227 10.50 -14.76 2.06
CA LEU A 227 10.13 -13.50 1.42
C LEU A 227 11.31 -12.85 0.69
N SER A 228 12.51 -12.88 1.26
CA SER A 228 13.75 -12.53 0.57
C SER A 228 14.04 -13.50 -0.57
N ARG A 229 13.71 -14.79 -0.43
CA ARG A 229 13.75 -15.74 -1.56
C ARG A 229 12.68 -15.52 -2.60
N CYS A 230 11.50 -14.99 -2.26
CA CYS A 230 10.47 -14.61 -3.24
C CYS A 230 10.83 -13.33 -4.00
N ILE A 231 11.41 -12.34 -3.32
CA ILE A 231 11.92 -11.09 -3.92
C ILE A 231 13.21 -11.36 -4.71
N SER A 232 14.06 -12.29 -4.25
CA SER A 232 15.25 -12.71 -4.98
C SER A 232 14.98 -13.78 -6.03
N SER A 233 13.88 -14.53 -5.97
CA SER A 233 13.41 -15.41 -7.06
C SER A 233 12.68 -14.59 -8.11
N ALA A 234 12.01 -13.49 -7.76
CA ALA A 234 11.55 -12.52 -8.77
C ALA A 234 12.73 -11.89 -9.54
N SER A 235 13.92 -11.79 -8.93
CA SER A 235 15.16 -11.36 -9.61
C SER A 235 16.11 -12.48 -10.07
N ARG A 236 15.84 -13.76 -9.74
CA ARG A 236 16.61 -14.95 -10.20
C ARG A 236 15.83 -15.88 -11.14
N LEU A 237 14.51 -15.76 -11.23
CA LEU A 237 13.71 -16.39 -12.28
C LEU A 237 13.92 -15.72 -13.65
N SER A 238 14.72 -14.65 -13.73
CA SER A 238 15.29 -14.13 -14.97
C SER A 238 16.63 -14.78 -15.37
N LYS A 239 17.14 -15.80 -14.65
CA LYS A 239 18.43 -16.46 -14.98
C LYS A 239 18.47 -18.00 -14.93
N ALA A 240 17.34 -18.71 -14.91
CA ALA A 240 17.37 -20.16 -15.14
C ALA A 240 16.12 -20.65 -15.90
N ARG A 241 16.37 -21.14 -17.12
CA ARG A 241 15.46 -21.65 -18.17
C ARG A 241 14.79 -20.51 -18.96
N LEU A 242 15.15 -20.22 -20.20
CA LEU A 242 15.86 -20.96 -21.26
C LEU A 242 17.31 -20.50 -21.46
#